data_AF-A0A7S4VZ41-F1
#
_entry.id   AF-A0A7S4VZ41-F1
#
_cell.length_a   1.000
_cell.length_b   1.000
_cell.length_c   1.000
_cell.angle_alpha   90.00
_cell.angle_beta   90.00
_cell.angle_gamma   90.00
#
_symmetry.space_group_name_H-M   'P 1'
#
loop_
_entity.id
_entity.type
_entity.pdbx_description
1 polymer ?
#
loop_
_entity_poly.entity_id
_entity_poly.type
_entity_poly.pdbx_seq_one_letter_code
_entity_poly.pdbx_strand_id
1 'polypeptide(L)'
;DTGDKDDIISVLEKSGLEVTPEIASKLPPWSSVVAQYGSEPVIVGLETCEEFRSTVPRSETFLAPAGMFNTGTNLLLNLLEGNCFMDERMKKYGRQSTGIRLQVPWGKHTPAT
;
A
#
# COMPACT_ATOMS: atom_id res chain seq x y z
N ASP A 1 30.16 -0.79 18.18
CA ASP A 1 29.08 0.05 18.70
C ASP A 1 27.77 -0.52 18.19
N THR A 2 27.06 -1.27 19.03
CA THR A 2 25.89 -2.08 18.64
C THR A 2 24.57 -1.32 18.72
N GLY A 3 24.55 -0.14 19.36
CA GLY A 3 23.32 0.64 19.58
C GLY A 3 22.66 1.18 18.31
N ASP A 4 23.42 1.38 17.23
CA ASP A 4 22.88 1.83 15.93
C ASP A 4 22.20 0.70 15.14
N LYS A 5 21.90 -0.45 15.76
CA LYS A 5 21.13 -1.55 15.13
C LYS A 5 19.87 -1.93 15.91
N ASP A 6 19.66 -1.37 17.09
CA ASP A 6 18.60 -1.80 18.00
C ASP A 6 17.20 -1.58 17.38
N ASP A 7 17.02 -0.49 16.64
CA ASP A 7 15.74 -0.17 15.99
C ASP A 7 15.36 -1.19 14.91
N ILE A 8 16.31 -1.54 14.02
CA ILE A 8 16.04 -2.53 12.96
C ILE A 8 15.85 -3.94 13.53
N ILE A 9 16.58 -4.29 14.59
CA ILE A 9 16.38 -5.56 15.30
C ILE A 9 14.98 -5.60 15.91
N SER A 10 14.55 -4.53 16.59
CA SER A 10 13.21 -4.44 17.18
C SER A 10 12.09 -4.62 16.15
N VAL A 11 12.25 -4.04 14.95
CA VAL A 11 11.27 -4.18 13.85
C VAL A 11 11.17 -5.63 13.38
N LEU A 12 12.30 -6.32 13.23
CA LEU A 12 12.34 -7.71 12.78
C LEU A 12 11.74 -8.67 13.81
N GLU A 13 12.08 -8.49 15.09
CA GLU A 13 11.53 -9.30 16.18
C GLU A 13 10.01 -9.10 16.31
N LYS A 14 9.52 -7.86 16.20
CA LYS A 14 8.07 -7.58 16.16
C LYS A 14 7.36 -8.22 14.96
N SER A 15 8.10 -8.46 13.89
CA SER A 15 7.61 -9.18 12.71
C SER A 15 7.63 -10.71 12.89
N GLY A 16 8.04 -11.20 14.06
CA GLY A 16 8.13 -12.62 14.40
C GLY A 16 9.43 -13.30 13.95
N LEU A 17 10.44 -12.52 13.55
CA LEU A 17 11.73 -13.05 13.12
C LEU A 17 12.71 -13.11 14.30
N GLU A 18 13.28 -14.28 14.57
CA GLU A 18 14.34 -14.43 15.57
C GLU A 18 15.67 -13.93 15.00
N VAL A 19 16.23 -12.87 15.59
CA VAL A 19 17.47 -12.26 15.10
C VAL A 19 18.68 -12.94 15.74
N THR A 20 19.30 -13.87 15.01
CA THR A 20 20.54 -14.52 15.43
C THR A 20 21.75 -13.57 15.31
N PRO A 21 22.88 -13.84 15.98
CA PRO A 21 24.10 -13.03 15.83
C PRO A 21 24.58 -12.93 14.38
N GLU A 22 24.38 -13.98 13.58
CA GLU A 22 24.72 -13.98 12.16
C GLU A 22 23.84 -12.98 11.39
N ILE A 23 22.52 -12.97 11.64
CA ILE A 23 21.59 -12.02 11.02
C ILE A 23 21.94 -10.59 11.45
N ALA A 24 22.13 -10.36 12.75
CA ALA A 24 22.50 -9.05 13.30
C ALA A 24 23.78 -8.48 12.67
N SER A 25 24.75 -9.33 12.34
CA SER A 25 25.99 -8.91 11.67
C SER A 25 25.75 -8.36 10.26
N LYS A 26 24.74 -8.90 9.55
CA LYS A 26 24.39 -8.52 8.17
C LYS A 26 23.44 -7.33 8.09
N LEU A 27 22.80 -6.93 9.19
CA LEU A 27 21.90 -5.79 9.21
C LEU A 27 22.67 -4.48 8.97
N PRO A 28 22.13 -3.55 8.18
CA PRO A 28 22.68 -2.21 8.07
C PRO A 28 22.51 -1.46 9.40
N PRO A 29 23.34 -0.44 9.66
CA PRO A 29 23.08 0.51 10.74
C PRO A 29 21.77 1.28 10.46
N TRP A 30 21.04 1.61 11.52
CA TRP A 30 19.79 2.35 11.46
C TRP A 30 19.99 3.74 10.87
N SER A 31 21.07 4.42 11.23
CA SER A 31 21.49 5.67 10.60
C SER A 31 21.53 5.59 9.06
N SER A 32 21.98 4.47 8.48
CA SER A 32 21.99 4.26 7.03
C SER A 32 20.60 4.07 6.45
N VAL A 33 19.69 3.43 7.19
CA VAL A 33 18.28 3.29 6.80
C VAL A 33 17.61 4.67 6.78
N VAL A 34 17.78 5.44 7.86
CA VAL A 34 17.21 6.80 7.98
C VAL A 34 17.76 7.74 6.91
N ALA A 35 19.04 7.66 6.59
CA ALA A 35 19.63 8.47 5.52
C ALA A 35 19.02 8.16 4.14
N GLN A 36 18.56 6.93 3.91
CA GLN A 36 18.00 6.52 2.63
C GLN A 36 16.48 6.71 2.54
N TYR A 37 15.74 6.46 3.62
CA TYR A 37 14.27 6.42 3.61
C TYR A 37 13.60 7.47 4.50
N GLY A 38 14.37 8.22 5.28
CA GLY A 38 13.85 9.12 6.31
C GLY A 38 13.61 8.41 7.65
N SER A 39 13.41 9.21 8.71
CA SER A 39 13.16 8.71 10.07
C SER A 39 11.70 8.34 10.33
N GLU A 40 10.79 8.75 9.44
CA GLU A 40 9.35 8.60 9.60
C GLU A 40 8.71 8.14 8.29
N PRO A 41 7.60 7.38 8.34
CA PRO A 41 6.85 7.02 7.14
C PRO A 41 6.34 8.27 6.42
N VAL A 42 6.65 8.39 5.13
CA VAL A 42 6.12 9.47 4.29
C VAL A 42 4.84 8.98 3.61
N ILE A 43 3.70 9.58 3.97
CA ILE A 43 2.43 9.37 3.28
C ILE A 43 2.20 10.54 2.32
N VAL A 44 2.43 10.32 1.04
CA VAL A 44 2.25 11.34 -0.01
C VAL A 44 0.78 11.44 -0.40
N GLY A 45 0.27 12.66 -0.61
CA GLY A 45 -1.07 12.90 -1.14
C GLY A 45 -2.16 13.13 -0.09
N LEU A 46 -1.82 13.16 1.21
CA LEU A 46 -2.80 13.50 2.26
C LEU A 46 -3.25 14.96 2.17
N GLU A 47 -2.35 15.84 1.76
CA GLU A 47 -2.58 17.26 1.55
C GLU A 47 -3.55 17.56 0.39
N THR A 48 -3.64 16.66 -0.59
CA THR A 48 -4.53 16.79 -1.77
C THR A 48 -5.77 15.90 -1.69
N CYS A 49 -5.91 15.08 -0.64
CA CYS A 49 -6.98 14.09 -0.55
C CYS A 49 -8.37 14.74 -0.53
N GLU A 50 -8.54 15.82 0.23
CA GLU A 50 -9.83 16.52 0.33
C GLU A 50 -10.18 17.23 -0.99
N GLU A 51 -9.21 17.89 -1.62
CA GLU A 51 -9.38 18.50 -2.92
C GLU A 51 -9.80 17.46 -3.97
N PHE A 52 -9.10 16.33 -4.04
CA PHE A 52 -9.45 15.22 -4.94
C PHE A 52 -10.89 14.73 -4.70
N ARG A 53 -11.29 14.52 -3.43
CA ARG A 53 -12.64 14.05 -3.08
C ARG A 53 -13.73 15.04 -3.45
N SER A 54 -13.43 16.35 -3.40
CA SER A 54 -14.37 17.41 -3.76
C SER A 54 -14.48 17.65 -5.26
N THR A 55 -13.42 17.40 -6.02
CA THR A 55 -13.32 17.72 -7.45
C THR A 55 -13.64 16.55 -8.37
N VAL A 56 -13.39 15.31 -7.92
CA VAL A 56 -13.62 14.12 -8.75
C VAL A 56 -15.05 13.61 -8.57
N PRO A 57 -15.87 13.58 -9.64
CA PRO A 57 -17.22 13.05 -9.56
C PRO A 57 -17.22 11.58 -9.14
N ARG A 58 -18.18 11.17 -8.31
CA ARG A 58 -18.28 9.78 -7.84
C ARG A 58 -18.44 8.79 -9.00
N SER A 59 -19.05 9.20 -10.12
CA SER A 59 -19.12 8.38 -11.34
C SER A 59 -17.75 8.03 -11.94
N GLU A 60 -16.72 8.84 -11.69
CA GLU A 60 -15.36 8.63 -12.19
C GLU A 60 -14.45 7.89 -11.21
N THR A 61 -14.95 7.57 -10.02
CA THR A 61 -14.16 6.86 -9.02
C THR A 61 -14.01 5.38 -9.36
N PHE A 62 -12.94 4.78 -8.85
CA PHE A 62 -12.65 3.35 -8.96
C PHE A 62 -12.14 2.81 -7.63
N LEU A 63 -12.35 1.52 -7.41
CA LEU A 63 -11.81 0.77 -6.28
C LEU A 63 -11.10 -0.48 -6.81
N ALA A 64 -9.92 -0.75 -6.29
CA ALA A 64 -9.15 -1.94 -6.62
C ALA A 64 -8.38 -2.42 -5.39
N PRO A 65 -8.23 -3.75 -5.19
CA PRO A 65 -7.34 -4.26 -4.16
C PRO A 65 -5.87 -4.00 -4.55
N ALA A 66 -5.10 -3.46 -3.61
CA ALA A 66 -3.65 -3.34 -3.70
C ALA A 66 -3.00 -4.31 -2.70
N GLY A 67 -1.89 -4.95 -3.09
CA GLY A 67 -1.19 -5.90 -2.25
C GLY A 67 0.06 -6.47 -2.93
N MET A 68 0.89 -7.14 -2.14
CA MET A 68 2.09 -7.82 -2.63
C MET A 68 1.72 -9.02 -3.51
N PHE A 69 2.70 -9.52 -4.26
CA PHE A 69 2.51 -10.75 -5.02
C PHE A 69 2.15 -11.92 -4.10
N ASN A 70 1.26 -12.79 -4.57
CA ASN A 70 0.85 -14.02 -3.89
C ASN A 70 0.16 -13.83 -2.52
N THR A 71 -0.36 -12.63 -2.19
CA THR A 71 -1.10 -12.40 -0.94
C THR A 71 -2.62 -12.55 -1.07
N GLY A 72 -3.10 -13.31 -2.05
CA GLY A 72 -4.53 -13.63 -2.17
C GLY A 72 -5.45 -12.46 -2.57
N THR A 73 -4.93 -11.40 -3.20
CA THR A 73 -5.75 -10.23 -3.62
C THR A 73 -6.90 -10.58 -4.58
N ASN A 74 -6.85 -11.74 -5.24
CA ASN A 74 -7.94 -12.24 -6.08
C ASN A 74 -9.21 -12.54 -5.28
N LEU A 75 -9.08 -13.11 -4.07
CA LEU A 75 -10.24 -13.37 -3.21
C LEU A 75 -10.88 -12.05 -2.78
N LEU A 76 -10.06 -11.07 -2.39
CA LEU A 76 -10.55 -9.74 -2.04
C LEU A 76 -11.25 -9.06 -3.22
N LEU A 77 -10.71 -9.19 -4.44
CA LEU A 77 -11.39 -8.67 -5.64
C LEU A 77 -12.78 -9.28 -5.80
N ASN A 78 -12.91 -10.61 -5.74
CA ASN A 78 -14.19 -11.29 -5.91
C ASN A 78 -15.20 -10.84 -4.86
N LEU A 79 -14.76 -10.62 -3.62
CA LEU A 79 -15.61 -10.09 -2.55
C LEU A 79 -16.05 -8.66 -2.85
N LEU A 80 -15.16 -7.79 -3.34
CA LEU A 80 -15.51 -6.44 -3.73
C LEU A 80 -16.49 -6.42 -4.90
N GLU A 81 -16.29 -7.23 -5.94
CA GLU A 81 -17.20 -7.31 -7.09
C GLU A 81 -18.60 -7.82 -6.72
N GLY A 82 -18.69 -8.73 -5.74
CA GLY A 82 -19.96 -9.27 -5.27
C GLY A 82 -20.73 -8.37 -4.31
N ASN A 83 -20.05 -7.42 -3.63
CA ASN A 83 -20.65 -6.67 -2.51
C ASN A 83 -20.55 -5.15 -2.64
N CYS A 84 -19.76 -4.61 -3.58
CA CYS A 84 -19.53 -3.18 -3.72
C CYS A 84 -19.90 -2.70 -5.12
N PHE A 85 -20.68 -1.61 -5.18
CA PHE A 85 -21.19 -1.05 -6.42
C PHE A 85 -21.15 0.48 -6.36
N MET A 86 -20.70 1.11 -7.44
CA MET A 86 -20.70 2.56 -7.59
C MET A 86 -21.93 3.00 -8.39
N ASP A 87 -23.02 3.29 -7.69
CA ASP A 87 -24.33 3.59 -8.30
C ASP A 87 -24.25 4.71 -9.34
N GLU A 88 -23.57 5.81 -9.04
CA GLU A 88 -23.41 6.94 -9.97
C GLU A 88 -22.66 6.54 -11.24
N ARG A 89 -21.69 5.64 -11.13
CA ARG A 89 -20.96 5.10 -12.27
C ARG A 89 -21.85 4.19 -13.10
N MET A 90 -22.59 3.30 -12.46
CA MET A 90 -23.51 2.38 -13.14
C MET A 90 -24.64 3.13 -13.86
N LYS A 91 -25.11 4.25 -13.29
CA LYS A 91 -26.07 5.16 -13.95
C LYS A 91 -25.49 5.81 -15.21
N LYS A 92 -24.21 6.23 -15.18
CA LYS A 92 -23.55 6.91 -16.30
C LYS A 92 -23.06 5.97 -17.41
N TYR A 93 -22.49 4.82 -17.03
CA TYR A 93 -21.77 3.92 -17.95
C TYR A 93 -22.45 2.55 -18.14
N GLY A 94 -23.58 2.31 -17.46
CA GLY A 94 -24.32 1.06 -17.53
C GLY A 94 -24.03 0.11 -16.36
N ARG A 95 -24.97 -0.82 -16.13
CA ARG A 95 -24.99 -1.73 -14.97
C ARG A 95 -23.74 -2.63 -14.81
N GLN A 96 -23.00 -2.88 -15.89
CA GLN A 96 -21.77 -3.68 -15.83
C GLN A 96 -20.57 -2.88 -15.30
N SER A 97 -20.66 -1.55 -15.21
CA SER A 97 -19.57 -0.68 -14.78
C SER A 97 -19.62 -0.43 -13.27
N THR A 98 -19.37 -1.48 -12.47
CA THR A 98 -19.47 -1.43 -10.99
C THR A 98 -18.43 -0.52 -10.33
N GLY A 99 -17.37 -0.16 -11.06
CA GLY A 99 -16.25 0.65 -10.55
C GLY A 99 -15.17 -0.16 -9.83
N ILE A 100 -15.36 -1.48 -9.70
CA ILE A 100 -14.35 -2.39 -9.15
C ILE A 100 -13.36 -2.79 -10.27
N ARG A 101 -12.07 -2.81 -9.96
CA ARG A 101 -10.98 -3.11 -10.90
C ARG A 101 -10.01 -4.11 -10.31
N LEU A 102 -9.52 -5.03 -11.14
CA LEU A 102 -8.44 -5.96 -10.78
C LEU A 102 -7.09 -5.26 -10.62
N GLN A 103 -6.84 -4.19 -11.36
CA GLN A 103 -5.57 -3.46 -11.35
C GLN A 103 -5.80 -1.95 -11.25
N VAL A 104 -4.94 -1.28 -10.49
CA VAL A 104 -4.83 0.19 -10.48
C VAL A 104 -4.08 0.67 -11.73
N PRO A 105 -4.41 1.84 -12.28
CA PRO A 105 -3.83 2.33 -13.54
C PRO A 105 -2.36 2.74 -13.45
N TRP A 106 -1.79 2.91 -12.25
CA TRP A 106 -0.40 3.34 -12.05
C TRP A 106 0.59 2.19 -11.77
N GLY A 107 0.25 0.94 -12.13
CA GLY A 107 1.16 -0.21 -11.99
C GLY A 107 1.51 -0.52 -10.53
N LYS A 108 0.74 -1.43 -9.90
CA LYS A 108 0.94 -1.86 -8.49
C LYS A 108 2.30 -2.47 -8.14
N HIS A 109 3.20 -2.60 -9.12
CA HIS A 109 4.49 -3.27 -9.00
C HIS A 109 5.67 -2.35 -9.33
N THR A 110 5.40 -1.08 -9.59
CA THR A 110 6.43 -0.08 -9.87
C THR A 110 6.48 0.86 -8.66
N PRO A 111 7.58 0.86 -7.88
CA PRO A 111 7.79 1.88 -6.87
C PRO A 111 7.68 3.26 -7.53
N ALA A 112 7.09 4.23 -6.83
CA ALA A 112 7.21 5.63 -7.26
C ALA A 112 8.71 5.96 -7.34
N THR A 113 9.15 6.38 -8.52
CA THR A 113 10.51 6.91 -8.75
C THR A 113 10.60 8.34 -8.23
#